data_AF-A0A3Q3LW19-F1
#
_entry.id   AF-A0A3Q3LW19-F1
#
_cell.length_a   1.000
_cell.length_b   1.000
_cell.length_c   1.000
_cell.angle_alpha   90.00
_cell.angle_beta   90.00
_cell.angle_gamma   90.00
#
_symmetry.space_group_name_H-M   'P 1'
#
loop_
_entity.id
_entity.type
_entity.pdbx_description
1 polymer ?
#
loop_
_entity_poly.entity_id
_entity_poly.type
_entity_poly.pdbx_seq_one_letter_code
_entity_poly.pdbx_strand_id
1 'polypeptide(L)'
;MWLFQVLQRLSCIARRYKLYVVANMADLQPCPLKTHPSSSCPPDGRWQFNTNVVFSSDGQLVARYHKQNLYFENSFDTPPQPEIITFDTPFAGKFGLLICFDILFHEPTVTLVERGVRQLIFPTAWMNQLPLLDSIQFQQAFSLGANVTLLAANIRNDRLIMTGSGIYTPFSATYHHAKTGDPEEGRLLVARVPVLDPLWVGQSVAMEEGVAKEKSMSYRATDSGSCHQEGCLFSRTEPTSAADAYSTTSTSSMMYDPFTFVLLKGTKGSLNVCDGTFCCHLQYQQQLPQVNSKELYALGAFAGTHIVNGRYALQVCTLVRCAGLNAASCGQEVEEAETKMDFLLEGTFETRYVYPSVLASHMVLEQPEHLDKSAHGRCCHHQWCPAHVCVHYVCLSSMAQKKRNALYVVRKSCSVKGGPALKQTQVT
;
A
#
# COMPACT_ATOMS: atom_id res chain seq x y z
N MET A 1 -19.17 7.27 32.74
CA MET A 1 -19.15 8.74 32.98
C MET A 1 -17.95 9.44 32.33
N TRP A 2 -16.73 8.90 32.40
CA TRP A 2 -15.52 9.52 31.83
C TRP A 2 -15.48 9.65 30.29
N LEU A 3 -15.95 8.65 29.54
CA LEU A 3 -15.92 8.69 28.05
C LEU A 3 -16.76 9.86 27.47
N PHE A 4 -17.87 10.22 28.13
CA PHE A 4 -18.72 11.33 27.70
C PHE A 4 -17.99 12.69 27.79
N GLN A 5 -17.17 12.89 28.82
CA GLN A 5 -16.38 14.13 28.97
C GLN A 5 -15.31 14.26 27.88
N VAL A 6 -14.71 13.15 27.44
CA VAL A 6 -13.75 13.14 26.34
C VAL A 6 -14.42 13.58 25.04
N LEU A 7 -15.57 12.99 24.70
CA LEU A 7 -16.35 13.35 23.51
C LEU A 7 -16.78 14.82 23.55
N GLN A 8 -17.27 15.31 24.69
CA GLN A 8 -17.65 16.70 24.86
C GLN A 8 -16.46 17.65 24.65
N ARG A 9 -15.27 17.30 25.16
CA ARG A 9 -14.07 18.12 24.98
C ARG A 9 -13.63 18.17 23.51
N LEU A 10 -13.64 17.03 22.81
CA LEU A 10 -13.33 16.95 21.38
C LEU A 10 -14.32 17.77 20.54
N SER A 11 -15.62 17.63 20.81
CA SER A 11 -16.68 18.44 20.21
C SER A 11 -16.45 19.95 20.41
N CYS A 12 -16.13 20.37 21.64
CA CYS A 12 -15.83 21.76 21.96
C CYS A 12 -14.59 22.28 21.22
N ILE A 13 -13.52 21.48 21.09
CA ILE A 13 -12.31 21.82 20.32
C ILE A 13 -12.69 22.05 18.85
N ALA A 14 -13.39 21.10 18.24
CA ALA A 14 -13.81 21.18 16.85
C ALA A 14 -14.64 22.45 16.57
N ARG A 15 -15.64 22.72 17.43
CA ARG A 15 -16.51 23.90 17.32
C ARG A 15 -15.78 25.22 17.56
N ARG A 16 -14.88 25.26 18.55
CA ARG A 16 -14.14 26.49 18.92
C ARG A 16 -13.19 26.92 17.83
N TYR A 17 -12.51 25.98 17.20
CA TYR A 17 -11.49 26.27 16.19
C TYR A 17 -11.99 26.11 14.75
N LYS A 18 -13.24 25.69 14.55
CA LYS A 18 -13.86 25.49 13.24
C LYS A 18 -13.09 24.50 12.37
N LEU A 19 -12.67 23.41 12.99
CA LEU A 19 -11.92 22.33 12.36
C LEU A 19 -12.69 21.01 12.47
N TYR A 20 -12.53 20.16 11.47
CA TYR A 20 -12.85 18.74 11.66
C TYR A 20 -11.78 18.12 12.57
N VAL A 21 -12.22 17.35 13.55
CA VAL A 21 -11.33 16.70 14.53
C VAL A 21 -11.56 15.20 14.46
N VAL A 22 -10.50 14.45 14.20
CA VAL A 22 -10.49 12.99 14.29
C VAL A 22 -9.64 12.59 15.49
N ALA A 23 -10.16 11.70 16.32
CA ALA A 23 -9.44 11.15 17.46
C ALA A 23 -9.71 9.66 17.59
N ASN A 24 -8.75 8.93 18.17
CA ASN A 24 -8.92 7.53 18.54
C ASN A 24 -9.13 7.41 20.05
N MET A 25 -10.10 6.58 20.47
CA MET A 25 -10.42 6.34 21.87
C MET A 25 -11.10 4.96 22.05
N ALA A 26 -11.27 4.53 23.30
CA ALA A 26 -12.08 3.35 23.62
C ALA A 26 -13.58 3.70 23.57
N ASP A 27 -14.39 2.81 22.99
CA ASP A 27 -15.86 2.82 23.14
C ASP A 27 -16.28 1.63 24.00
N LEU A 28 -17.25 1.84 24.89
CA LEU A 28 -17.77 0.82 25.79
C LEU A 28 -19.28 0.78 25.66
N GLN A 29 -19.80 -0.32 25.14
CA GLN A 29 -21.23 -0.49 24.84
C GLN A 29 -21.79 -1.65 25.67
N PRO A 30 -22.54 -1.37 26.74
CA PRO A 30 -23.22 -2.42 27.50
C PRO A 30 -24.18 -3.19 26.59
N CYS A 31 -24.21 -4.51 26.74
CA CYS A 31 -25.15 -5.38 26.02
C CYS A 31 -25.86 -6.31 27.00
N PRO A 32 -27.13 -6.67 26.75
CA PRO A 32 -27.84 -7.60 27.62
C PRO A 32 -27.09 -8.94 27.64
N LEU A 33 -26.75 -9.39 28.86
CA LEU A 33 -26.09 -10.67 29.10
C LEU A 33 -26.89 -11.81 28.45
N LYS A 34 -26.17 -12.86 28.03
CA LYS A 34 -26.73 -13.99 27.29
C LYS A 34 -27.89 -14.66 28.05
N THR A 35 -29.12 -14.27 27.73
CA THR A 35 -30.34 -15.01 28.09
C THR A 35 -30.80 -15.95 26.97
N HIS A 36 -30.28 -15.75 25.75
CA HIS A 36 -30.56 -16.57 24.56
C HIS A 36 -29.27 -17.00 23.84
N PRO A 37 -29.26 -18.18 23.20
CA PRO A 37 -28.10 -18.74 22.51
C PRO A 37 -27.67 -17.97 21.25
N SER A 38 -28.51 -17.07 20.72
CA SER A 38 -28.18 -16.19 19.59
C SER A 38 -27.51 -14.87 19.98
N SER A 39 -27.30 -14.60 21.27
CA SER A 39 -26.67 -13.36 21.72
C SER A 39 -25.17 -13.36 21.44
N SER A 40 -24.71 -12.35 20.69
CA SER A 40 -23.30 -12.09 20.39
C SER A 40 -22.56 -11.37 21.53
N CYS A 41 -23.26 -10.94 22.58
CA CYS A 41 -22.69 -10.18 23.69
C CYS A 41 -21.56 -10.94 24.40
N PRO A 42 -20.40 -10.30 24.67
CA PRO A 42 -19.32 -10.90 25.44
C PRO A 42 -19.76 -11.34 26.85
N PRO A 43 -19.04 -12.31 27.48
CA PRO A 43 -19.43 -12.86 28.78
C PRO A 43 -19.50 -11.85 29.92
N ASP A 44 -18.77 -10.74 29.81
CA ASP A 44 -18.74 -9.66 30.80
C ASP A 44 -19.84 -8.59 30.58
N GLY A 45 -20.74 -8.81 29.62
CA GLY A 45 -21.95 -8.00 29.42
C GLY A 45 -21.71 -6.67 28.70
N ARG A 46 -20.59 -6.52 28.00
CA ARG A 46 -20.29 -5.31 27.22
C ARG A 46 -19.43 -5.62 26.02
N TRP A 47 -19.54 -4.77 25.02
CA TRP A 47 -18.52 -4.64 24.00
C TRP A 47 -17.56 -3.51 24.35
N GLN A 48 -16.28 -3.69 24.03
CA GLN A 48 -15.25 -2.69 24.17
C GLN A 48 -14.46 -2.57 22.86
N PHE A 49 -14.48 -1.41 22.20
CA PHE A 49 -13.89 -1.25 20.87
C PHE A 49 -12.79 -0.19 20.82
N ASN A 50 -11.75 -0.44 20.02
CA ASN A 50 -10.80 0.58 19.59
C ASN A 50 -11.49 1.43 18.52
N THR A 51 -11.65 2.74 18.76
CA THR A 51 -12.66 3.54 18.06
C THR A 51 -12.12 4.86 17.56
N ASN A 52 -12.21 5.11 16.25
CA ASN A 52 -12.10 6.46 15.71
C ASN A 52 -13.43 7.20 15.83
N VAL A 53 -13.38 8.44 16.28
CA VAL A 53 -14.51 9.37 16.30
C VAL A 53 -14.17 10.63 15.51
N VAL A 54 -15.14 11.15 14.77
CA VAL A 54 -14.98 12.33 13.90
C VAL A 54 -15.98 13.39 14.30
N PHE A 55 -15.50 14.59 14.60
CA PHE A 55 -16.33 15.76 14.86
C PHE A 55 -16.22 16.76 13.71
N SER A 56 -17.36 17.29 13.26
CA SER A 56 -17.41 18.39 12.29
C SER A 56 -16.95 19.72 12.90
N SER A 57 -16.75 20.73 12.06
CA SER A 57 -16.43 22.10 12.48
C SER A 57 -17.48 22.78 13.37
N ASP A 58 -18.68 22.20 13.50
CA ASP A 58 -19.73 22.64 14.42
C ASP A 58 -19.77 21.84 15.73
N GLY A 59 -18.87 20.87 15.89
CA GLY A 59 -18.76 20.00 17.05
C GLY A 59 -19.73 18.81 17.03
N GLN A 60 -20.37 18.51 15.90
CA GLN A 60 -21.26 17.34 15.79
C GLN A 60 -20.42 16.08 15.55
N LEU A 61 -20.74 14.98 16.22
CA LEU A 61 -20.15 13.67 15.93
C LEU A 61 -20.73 13.15 14.60
N VAL A 62 -19.91 13.11 13.55
CA VAL A 62 -20.34 12.76 12.18
C VAL A 62 -19.92 11.36 11.73
N ALA A 63 -18.95 10.74 12.40
CA ALA A 63 -18.62 9.33 12.18
C ALA A 63 -18.01 8.69 13.43
N ARG A 64 -18.19 7.37 13.50
CA ARG A 64 -17.57 6.47 14.46
C ARG A 64 -17.19 5.18 13.74
N TYR A 65 -15.96 4.71 13.92
CA TYR A 65 -15.45 3.48 13.31
C TYR A 65 -14.76 2.62 14.36
N HIS A 66 -15.13 1.35 14.46
CA HIS A 66 -14.48 0.38 15.32
C HIS A 66 -13.44 -0.44 14.54
N LYS A 67 -12.21 -0.51 15.07
CA LYS A 67 -11.09 -1.22 14.46
C LYS A 67 -11.45 -2.68 14.17
N GLN A 68 -11.26 -3.10 12.92
CA GLN A 68 -11.61 -4.45 12.50
C GLN A 68 -10.47 -5.45 12.73
N ASN A 69 -9.22 -5.02 12.48
CA ASN A 69 -8.05 -5.89 12.54
C ASN A 69 -7.21 -5.54 13.78
N LEU A 70 -7.46 -6.23 14.89
CA LEU A 70 -6.76 -6.01 16.14
C LEU A 70 -5.30 -6.51 16.09
N TYR A 71 -4.42 -5.86 16.85
CA TYR A 71 -2.99 -6.17 16.95
C TYR A 71 -2.54 -6.13 18.41
N PHE A 72 -2.53 -7.31 19.06
CA PHE A 72 -2.23 -7.48 20.49
C PHE A 72 -3.08 -6.64 21.46
N GLU A 73 -4.27 -6.25 21.02
CA GLU A 73 -5.21 -5.39 21.73
C GLU A 73 -6.20 -6.22 22.57
N ASN A 74 -5.70 -7.02 23.52
CA ASN A 74 -6.51 -7.99 24.29
C ASN A 74 -7.68 -7.37 25.10
N SER A 75 -7.66 -6.06 25.32
CA SER A 75 -8.72 -5.32 25.99
C SER A 75 -9.87 -4.89 25.06
N PHE A 76 -9.76 -5.15 23.75
CA PHE A 76 -10.73 -4.75 22.76
C PHE A 76 -11.32 -5.96 22.04
N ASP A 77 -12.60 -5.86 21.73
CA ASP A 77 -13.35 -6.79 20.92
C ASP A 77 -13.23 -6.44 19.43
N THR A 78 -13.35 -7.45 18.59
CA THR A 78 -13.52 -7.25 17.14
C THR A 78 -15.01 -7.08 16.82
N PRO A 79 -15.41 -6.08 16.02
CA PRO A 79 -16.79 -5.93 15.58
C PRO A 79 -17.35 -7.22 14.94
N PRO A 80 -18.62 -7.61 15.22
CA PRO A 80 -19.22 -8.79 14.63
C PRO A 80 -19.29 -8.75 13.09
N GLN A 81 -19.35 -7.55 12.52
CA GLN A 81 -19.33 -7.31 11.08
C GLN A 81 -18.33 -6.18 10.76
N PRO A 82 -17.58 -6.30 9.65
CA PRO A 82 -16.71 -5.23 9.17
C PRO A 82 -17.48 -3.94 8.91
N GLU A 83 -17.05 -2.86 9.56
CA GLU A 83 -17.62 -1.53 9.36
C GLU A 83 -16.89 -0.81 8.23
N ILE A 84 -17.64 -0.36 7.21
CA ILE A 84 -17.10 0.46 6.11
C ILE A 84 -17.59 1.89 6.30
N ILE A 85 -16.84 2.66 7.09
CA ILE A 85 -17.29 3.98 7.56
C ILE A 85 -16.65 5.10 6.73
N THR A 86 -17.50 6.03 6.30
CA THR A 86 -17.12 7.27 5.63
C THR A 86 -17.86 8.46 6.22
N PHE A 87 -17.33 9.66 6.04
CA PHE A 87 -18.01 10.92 6.32
C PHE A 87 -17.75 11.94 5.22
N ASP A 88 -18.71 12.82 4.99
CA ASP A 88 -18.60 13.88 3.99
C ASP A 88 -18.12 15.19 4.63
N THR A 89 -17.37 15.95 3.84
CA THR A 89 -16.85 17.27 4.21
C THR A 89 -17.24 18.31 3.17
N PRO A 90 -17.43 19.59 3.56
CA PRO A 90 -17.75 20.66 2.63
C PRO A 90 -16.53 21.20 1.86
N PHE A 91 -15.32 20.69 2.12
CA PHE A 91 -14.07 21.22 1.54
C PHE A 91 -13.27 20.18 0.77
N ALA A 92 -13.53 18.90 0.97
CA ALA A 92 -12.73 17.83 0.38
C ALA A 92 -13.54 16.54 0.23
N GLY A 93 -14.85 16.64 -0.05
CA GLY A 93 -15.67 15.46 -0.33
C GLY A 93 -15.62 14.38 0.75
N LYS A 94 -15.57 13.12 0.31
CA LYS A 94 -15.72 11.96 1.19
C LYS A 94 -14.39 11.44 1.73
N PHE A 95 -14.35 11.22 3.04
CA PHE A 95 -13.24 10.57 3.74
C PHE A 95 -13.65 9.19 4.27
N GLY A 96 -12.74 8.23 4.19
CA GLY A 96 -12.84 6.94 4.88
C GLY A 96 -12.01 6.90 6.15
N LEU A 97 -12.39 6.01 7.08
CA LEU A 97 -11.68 5.80 8.34
C LEU A 97 -10.99 4.44 8.36
N LEU A 98 -9.75 4.43 8.83
CA LEU A 98 -8.92 3.25 9.06
C LEU A 98 -8.19 3.38 10.40
N ILE A 99 -7.80 2.27 11.02
CA ILE A 99 -6.95 2.28 12.22
C ILE A 99 -5.79 1.31 12.05
N CYS A 100 -4.57 1.84 12.05
CA CYS A 100 -3.33 1.08 12.17
C CYS A 100 -3.28 -0.21 11.31
N PHE A 101 -3.39 -1.38 11.93
CA PHE A 101 -3.22 -2.68 11.28
C PHE A 101 -4.24 -2.96 10.17
N ASP A 102 -5.39 -2.25 10.13
CA ASP A 102 -6.39 -2.37 9.06
C ASP A 102 -5.81 -2.19 7.65
N ILE A 103 -4.78 -1.35 7.49
CA ILE A 103 -4.18 -1.03 6.18
C ILE A 103 -3.62 -2.27 5.45
N LEU A 104 -3.27 -3.32 6.19
CA LEU A 104 -2.72 -4.57 5.63
C LEU A 104 -3.79 -5.56 5.16
N PHE A 105 -5.07 -5.29 5.41
CA PHE A 105 -6.17 -6.22 5.17
C PHE A 105 -7.19 -5.68 4.16
N HIS A 106 -7.92 -6.60 3.54
CA HIS A 106 -8.94 -6.24 2.55
C HIS A 106 -10.08 -5.41 3.18
N GLU A 107 -10.57 -5.83 4.35
CA GLU A 107 -11.64 -5.14 5.05
C GLU A 107 -11.08 -4.37 6.25
N PRO A 108 -11.36 -3.06 6.38
CA PRO A 108 -12.17 -2.22 5.46
C PRO A 108 -11.39 -1.58 4.30
N THR A 109 -10.07 -1.67 4.28
CA THR A 109 -9.17 -0.84 3.44
C THR A 109 -9.45 -0.92 1.94
N VAL A 110 -9.41 -2.12 1.35
CA VAL A 110 -9.67 -2.31 -0.09
C VAL A 110 -11.11 -1.96 -0.41
N THR A 111 -12.05 -2.37 0.43
CA THR A 111 -13.47 -2.10 0.24
C THR A 111 -13.77 -0.59 0.16
N LEU A 112 -13.09 0.24 0.97
CA LEU A 112 -13.21 1.69 0.88
C LEU A 112 -12.70 2.22 -0.47
N VAL A 113 -11.52 1.76 -0.90
CA VAL A 113 -10.90 2.18 -2.16
C VAL A 113 -11.75 1.74 -3.37
N GLU A 114 -12.24 0.50 -3.38
CA GLU A 114 -13.12 -0.03 -4.43
C GLU A 114 -14.46 0.72 -4.50
N ARG A 115 -14.96 1.23 -3.36
CA ARG A 115 -16.15 2.10 -3.29
C ARG A 115 -15.89 3.55 -3.72
N GLY A 116 -14.71 3.85 -4.24
CA GLY A 116 -14.37 5.17 -4.78
C GLY A 116 -13.89 6.17 -3.73
N VAL A 117 -13.65 5.77 -2.49
CA VAL A 117 -13.05 6.65 -1.48
C VAL A 117 -11.58 6.88 -1.85
N ARG A 118 -11.18 8.16 -1.93
CA ARG A 118 -9.82 8.56 -2.31
C ARG A 118 -9.08 9.34 -1.24
N GLN A 119 -9.71 9.55 -0.08
CA GLN A 119 -9.11 10.27 1.04
C GLN A 119 -9.38 9.47 2.31
N LEU A 120 -8.34 9.20 3.07
CA LEU A 120 -8.38 8.30 4.21
C LEU A 120 -7.73 8.96 5.42
N ILE A 121 -8.38 8.88 6.58
CA ILE A 121 -7.81 9.28 7.85
C ILE A 121 -7.32 8.04 8.59
N PHE A 122 -6.08 8.08 9.05
CA PHE A 122 -5.37 6.93 9.58
C PHE A 122 -4.64 7.24 10.89
N PRO A 123 -5.36 7.27 12.03
CA PRO A 123 -4.74 7.20 13.35
C PRO A 123 -4.05 5.85 13.52
N THR A 124 -2.83 5.86 14.03
CA THR A 124 -2.03 4.65 14.17
C THR A 124 -1.09 4.70 15.38
N ALA A 125 -0.71 3.52 15.85
CA ALA A 125 0.37 3.31 16.82
C ALA A 125 1.27 2.23 16.21
N TRP A 126 1.98 2.61 15.16
CA TRP A 126 2.72 1.72 14.29
C TRP A 126 4.15 1.54 14.79
N MET A 127 4.52 0.29 15.07
CA MET A 127 5.89 -0.10 15.39
C MET A 127 6.63 -0.39 14.08
N ASN A 128 7.70 0.34 13.81
CA ASN A 128 8.44 0.19 12.56
C ASN A 128 9.12 -1.19 12.50
N GLN A 129 9.06 -1.81 11.32
CA GLN A 129 9.77 -3.05 11.04
C GLN A 129 10.40 -2.96 9.65
N LEU A 130 11.70 -2.68 9.62
CA LEU A 130 12.46 -2.74 8.37
C LEU A 130 12.58 -4.20 7.87
N PRO A 131 12.75 -4.39 6.55
CA PRO A 131 12.88 -3.37 5.50
C PRO A 131 11.58 -3.00 4.75
N LEU A 132 10.43 -3.60 5.11
CA LEU A 132 9.20 -3.48 4.31
C LEU A 132 8.07 -2.70 4.98
N LEU A 133 8.10 -2.58 6.31
CA LEU A 133 7.00 -2.10 7.13
C LEU A 133 7.43 -0.98 8.09
N ASP A 134 8.36 -0.14 7.68
CA ASP A 134 8.51 1.16 8.33
C ASP A 134 7.25 2.01 8.07
N SER A 135 6.81 2.76 9.08
CA SER A 135 5.57 3.54 9.03
C SER A 135 5.53 4.50 7.83
N ILE A 136 6.55 5.32 7.61
CA ILE A 136 6.51 6.31 6.52
C ILE A 136 6.63 5.65 5.15
N GLN A 137 7.39 4.55 5.08
CA GLN A 137 7.60 3.78 3.86
C GLN A 137 6.31 3.13 3.39
N PHE A 138 5.69 2.30 4.23
CA PHE A 138 4.53 1.51 3.83
C PHE A 138 3.29 2.39 3.63
N GLN A 139 3.10 3.42 4.47
CA GLN A 139 1.95 4.31 4.36
C GLN A 139 1.99 5.17 3.09
N GLN A 140 3.19 5.65 2.69
CA GLN A 140 3.36 6.31 1.39
C GLN A 140 3.13 5.34 0.22
N ALA A 141 3.68 4.12 0.31
CA ALA A 141 3.52 3.09 -0.71
C ALA A 141 2.05 2.74 -0.95
N PHE A 142 1.26 2.65 0.13
CA PHE A 142 -0.18 2.45 0.05
C PHE A 142 -0.88 3.63 -0.63
N SER A 143 -0.55 4.87 -0.24
CA SER A 143 -1.11 6.09 -0.86
C SER A 143 -0.89 6.13 -2.37
N LEU A 144 0.35 5.85 -2.81
CA LEU A 144 0.73 5.78 -4.22
C LEU A 144 0.07 4.59 -4.95
N GLY A 145 0.18 3.39 -4.39
CA GLY A 145 -0.32 2.17 -5.02
C GLY A 145 -1.85 2.14 -5.14
N ALA A 146 -2.58 2.61 -4.12
CA ALA A 146 -4.04 2.69 -4.11
C ALA A 146 -4.60 3.97 -4.75
N ASN A 147 -3.75 4.93 -5.12
CA ASN A 147 -4.14 6.25 -5.63
C ASN A 147 -5.09 6.98 -4.66
N VAL A 148 -4.65 7.15 -3.41
CA VAL A 148 -5.42 7.81 -2.35
C VAL A 148 -4.56 8.82 -1.60
N THR A 149 -5.19 9.84 -1.03
CA THR A 149 -4.58 10.65 0.02
C THR A 149 -4.75 9.95 1.36
N LEU A 150 -3.66 9.77 2.10
CA LEU A 150 -3.64 9.17 3.44
C LEU A 150 -3.10 10.18 4.46
N LEU A 151 -3.92 10.55 5.44
CA LEU A 151 -3.52 11.39 6.56
C LEU A 151 -3.20 10.50 7.77
N ALA A 152 -1.91 10.23 7.98
CA ALA A 152 -1.42 9.31 8.99
C ALA A 152 -0.89 10.04 10.23
N ALA A 153 -1.51 9.79 11.37
CA ALA A 153 -1.10 10.33 12.66
C ALA A 153 -0.67 9.19 13.58
N ASN A 154 0.64 9.06 13.78
CA ASN A 154 1.24 8.01 14.59
C ASN A 154 1.55 8.49 16.02
N ILE A 155 1.67 7.53 16.94
CA ILE A 155 2.24 7.76 18.26
C ILE A 155 3.74 8.01 18.12
N ARG A 156 4.28 8.90 18.96
CA ARG A 156 5.71 9.06 19.21
C ARG A 156 6.07 8.26 20.47
N ASN A 157 6.85 7.20 20.33
CA ASN A 157 7.35 6.38 21.43
C ASN A 157 8.62 5.62 21.02
N ASP A 158 9.79 5.94 21.60
CA ASP A 158 11.06 5.31 21.22
C ASP A 158 11.12 3.84 21.62
N ARG A 159 10.65 3.52 22.82
CA ARG A 159 10.70 2.16 23.36
C ARG A 159 9.96 1.16 22.48
N LEU A 160 8.91 1.61 21.81
CA LEU A 160 8.10 0.80 20.89
C LEU A 160 8.39 1.08 19.42
N ILE A 161 9.44 1.87 19.11
CA ILE A 161 9.86 2.16 17.73
C ILE A 161 8.72 2.78 16.91
N MET A 162 7.98 3.71 17.54
CA MET A 162 6.89 4.46 16.90
C MET A 162 7.37 5.90 16.66
N THR A 163 7.76 6.22 15.41
CA THR A 163 8.48 7.48 15.12
C THR A 163 7.98 8.24 13.90
N GLY A 164 7.18 7.63 13.03
CA GLY A 164 6.85 8.18 11.71
C GLY A 164 5.37 8.56 11.55
N SER A 165 5.10 9.80 11.13
CA SER A 165 3.76 10.31 10.74
C SER A 165 3.84 11.07 9.42
N GLY A 166 2.74 11.19 8.68
CA GLY A 166 2.77 11.92 7.42
C GLY A 166 1.43 12.17 6.75
N ILE A 167 1.50 13.06 5.76
CA ILE A 167 0.46 13.42 4.81
C ILE A 167 0.95 12.91 3.46
N TYR A 168 0.32 11.85 2.97
CA TYR A 168 0.72 11.20 1.72
C TYR A 168 -0.36 11.41 0.67
N THR A 169 0.05 11.82 -0.52
CA THR A 169 -0.78 11.85 -1.72
C THR A 169 -0.12 10.94 -2.77
N PRO A 170 -0.82 10.60 -3.87
CA PRO A 170 -0.25 9.77 -4.93
C PRO A 170 1.00 10.36 -5.61
N PHE A 171 1.33 11.63 -5.36
CA PHE A 171 2.41 12.35 -6.03
C PHE A 171 3.21 13.27 -5.08
N SER A 172 2.95 13.22 -3.78
CA SER A 172 3.74 13.99 -2.80
C SER A 172 3.67 13.37 -1.41
N ALA A 173 4.70 13.60 -0.60
CA ALA A 173 4.72 13.23 0.81
C ALA A 173 5.21 14.40 1.66
N THR A 174 4.49 14.71 2.74
CA THR A 174 4.96 15.60 3.82
C THR A 174 4.95 14.80 5.11
N TYR A 175 6.12 14.51 5.66
CA TYR A 175 6.25 13.55 6.74
C TYR A 175 7.28 13.99 7.78
N HIS A 176 7.21 13.35 8.94
CA HIS A 176 8.23 13.42 9.97
C HIS A 176 8.54 12.00 10.41
N HIS A 177 9.82 11.69 10.53
CA HIS A 177 10.32 10.46 11.14
C HIS A 177 11.43 10.82 12.09
N ALA A 178 11.23 10.54 13.38
CA ALA A 178 12.20 10.87 14.42
C ALA A 178 13.42 9.97 14.31
N LYS A 179 14.61 10.57 14.39
CA LYS A 179 15.90 9.87 14.34
C LYS A 179 16.37 9.51 15.75
N THR A 180 17.29 8.54 15.83
CA THR A 180 17.95 8.22 17.10
C THR A 180 18.62 9.46 17.69
N GLY A 181 18.26 9.77 18.94
CA GLY A 181 18.75 10.95 19.66
C GLY A 181 17.83 12.17 19.59
N ASP A 182 16.80 12.16 18.74
CA ASP A 182 15.76 13.20 18.78
C ASP A 182 14.93 13.08 20.08
N PRO A 183 14.49 14.21 20.67
CA PRO A 183 13.62 14.16 21.83
C PRO A 183 12.27 13.48 21.52
N GLU A 184 11.71 12.75 22.48
CA GLU A 184 10.40 12.10 22.38
C GLU A 184 9.26 13.13 22.51
N GLU A 185 9.13 14.00 21.50
CA GLU A 185 8.15 15.07 21.44
C GLU A 185 7.16 14.92 20.28
N GLY A 186 5.95 15.44 20.46
CA GLY A 186 4.93 15.48 19.41
C GLY A 186 5.31 16.44 18.27
N ARG A 187 4.83 16.13 17.06
CA ARG A 187 5.03 16.96 15.87
C ARG A 187 3.71 17.25 15.17
N LEU A 188 3.55 18.50 14.72
CA LEU A 188 2.42 18.93 13.90
C LEU A 188 2.88 19.08 12.46
N LEU A 189 2.22 18.35 11.55
CA LEU A 189 2.42 18.47 10.10
C LEU A 189 1.21 19.20 9.50
N VAL A 190 1.50 20.19 8.65
CA VAL A 190 0.48 20.96 7.94
C VAL A 190 0.88 21.05 6.48
N ALA A 191 -0.02 20.64 5.59
CA ALA A 191 0.17 20.73 4.15
C ALA A 191 -1.16 21.03 3.46
N ARG A 192 -1.08 21.69 2.29
CA ARG A 192 -2.23 21.80 1.38
C ARG A 192 -2.28 20.54 0.53
N VAL A 193 -3.41 19.84 0.56
CA VAL A 193 -3.61 18.60 -0.19
C VAL A 193 -4.67 18.78 -1.28
N PRO A 194 -4.51 18.12 -2.43
CA PRO A 194 -5.51 18.11 -3.48
C PRO A 194 -6.68 17.18 -3.12
N VAL A 195 -7.86 17.53 -3.61
CA VAL A 195 -9.07 16.71 -3.44
C VAL A 195 -9.13 15.72 -4.60
N LEU A 196 -9.04 14.43 -4.28
CA LEU A 196 -9.03 13.34 -5.27
C LEU A 196 -10.44 12.77 -5.53
N ASP A 197 -11.47 13.27 -4.85
CA ASP A 197 -12.85 12.83 -5.04
C ASP A 197 -13.34 13.21 -6.45
N PRO A 198 -13.71 12.23 -7.30
CA PRO A 198 -14.09 12.51 -8.69
C PRO A 198 -15.25 13.50 -8.84
N LEU A 199 -16.19 13.52 -7.89
CA LEU A 199 -17.33 14.45 -7.92
C LEU A 199 -16.88 15.90 -7.69
N TRP A 200 -15.80 16.09 -6.93
CA TRP A 200 -15.23 17.39 -6.62
C TRP A 200 -14.28 17.89 -7.70
N VAL A 201 -13.52 16.98 -8.33
CA VAL A 201 -12.66 17.32 -9.48
C VAL A 201 -13.47 17.92 -10.63
N GLY A 202 -14.69 17.42 -10.87
CA GLY A 202 -15.60 18.02 -11.86
C GLY A 202 -16.17 19.40 -11.47
N GLN A 203 -16.35 19.65 -10.17
CA GLN A 203 -16.85 20.93 -9.64
C GLN A 203 -15.78 22.02 -9.61
N SER A 204 -14.52 21.68 -9.34
CA SER A 204 -13.42 22.65 -9.39
C SER A 204 -13.15 23.14 -10.81
N VAL A 205 -13.26 22.26 -11.82
CA VAL A 205 -13.15 22.64 -13.24
C VAL A 205 -14.31 23.56 -13.65
N ALA A 206 -15.53 23.30 -13.20
CA ALA A 206 -16.68 24.19 -13.46
C ALA A 206 -16.57 25.56 -12.75
N MET A 207 -15.82 25.66 -11.65
CA MET A 207 -15.51 26.94 -11.00
C MET A 207 -14.35 27.68 -11.66
N GLU A 208 -13.33 26.98 -12.18
CA GLU A 208 -12.20 27.57 -12.90
C GLU A 208 -12.55 27.99 -14.34
N GLU A 209 -13.52 27.34 -14.99
CA GLU A 209 -14.05 27.76 -16.30
C GLU A 209 -14.75 29.14 -16.28
N GLY A 210 -14.98 29.73 -15.10
CA GLY A 210 -15.47 31.09 -14.94
C GLY A 210 -14.43 32.20 -15.13
N VAL A 211 -13.13 31.89 -15.17
CA VAL A 211 -12.05 32.89 -15.23
C VAL A 211 -10.84 32.41 -16.07
N ALA A 212 -11.03 32.21 -17.38
CA ALA A 212 -10.01 32.48 -18.42
C ALA A 212 -10.54 32.06 -19.80
N LYS A 213 -10.76 33.03 -20.69
CA LYS A 213 -10.96 32.81 -22.13
C LYS A 213 -9.62 32.87 -22.87
N GLU A 214 -9.51 32.00 -23.89
CA GLU A 214 -8.49 31.92 -24.96
C GLU A 214 -7.16 31.23 -24.61
N LYS A 215 -6.63 30.24 -25.36
CA LYS A 215 -6.93 29.63 -26.67
C LYS A 215 -6.48 28.16 -26.62
N SER A 216 -7.40 27.22 -26.90
CA SER A 216 -7.06 25.82 -27.18
C SER A 216 -7.10 25.60 -28.69
N MET A 217 -5.94 25.30 -29.28
CA MET A 217 -5.84 24.82 -30.66
C MET A 217 -6.16 23.33 -30.67
N SER A 218 -7.31 22.99 -31.26
CA SER A 218 -7.73 21.63 -31.52
C SER A 218 -6.91 21.03 -32.66
N TYR A 219 -6.39 19.81 -32.46
CA TYR A 219 -6.13 18.90 -33.57
C TYR A 219 -6.94 17.62 -33.36
N ARG A 220 -8.00 17.50 -34.15
CA ARG A 220 -8.67 16.22 -34.44
C ARG A 220 -7.76 15.43 -35.38
N ALA A 221 -7.60 14.13 -35.14
CA ALA A 221 -7.17 13.20 -36.16
C ALA A 221 -8.29 12.17 -36.37
N THR A 222 -8.86 12.24 -37.56
CA THR A 222 -9.86 11.35 -38.14
C THR A 222 -9.25 10.02 -38.57
N ASP A 223 -10.06 8.98 -38.46
CA ASP A 223 -9.90 7.66 -39.06
C ASP A 223 -9.91 7.73 -40.61
N SER A 224 -8.93 7.10 -41.25
CA SER A 224 -9.00 6.29 -42.49
C SER A 224 -7.67 6.33 -43.27
N GLY A 225 -7.13 5.15 -43.62
CA GLY A 225 -6.09 5.02 -44.65
C GLY A 225 -5.00 3.97 -44.35
N SER A 226 -4.97 2.93 -45.17
CA SER A 226 -4.27 1.66 -45.03
C SER A 226 -2.80 1.60 -45.46
N CYS A 227 -2.12 0.53 -44.98
CA CYS A 227 -0.94 -0.18 -45.49
C CYS A 227 0.46 0.35 -45.11
N HIS A 228 1.19 -0.38 -44.26
CA HIS A 228 2.16 -1.39 -44.73
C HIS A 228 2.49 -2.39 -43.61
N GLN A 229 2.26 -3.69 -43.89
CA GLN A 229 2.94 -4.77 -43.20
C GLN A 229 4.42 -4.71 -43.60
N GLU A 230 5.27 -4.26 -42.68
CA GLU A 230 6.62 -4.78 -42.59
C GLU A 230 6.73 -5.54 -41.28
N GLY A 231 6.92 -6.85 -41.42
CA GLY A 231 7.06 -7.76 -40.30
C GLY A 231 8.30 -7.40 -39.50
N CYS A 232 8.14 -7.33 -38.18
CA CYS A 232 9.26 -7.51 -37.27
C CYS A 232 9.75 -8.96 -37.40
N LEU A 233 10.60 -9.21 -38.39
CA LEU A 233 11.52 -10.34 -38.41
C LEU A 233 12.51 -10.14 -37.26
N PHE A 234 12.13 -10.55 -36.05
CA PHE A 234 13.12 -10.87 -35.05
C PHE A 234 13.80 -12.16 -35.48
N SER A 235 14.97 -11.99 -36.09
CA SER A 235 15.93 -13.07 -36.28
C SER A 235 16.15 -13.70 -34.90
N ARG A 236 15.67 -14.93 -34.76
CA ARG A 236 15.97 -15.80 -33.63
C ARG A 236 17.43 -16.24 -33.81
N THR A 237 18.37 -15.35 -33.50
CA THR A 237 19.75 -15.77 -33.25
C THR A 237 19.74 -16.54 -31.94
N GLU A 238 19.87 -17.86 -32.06
CA GLU A 238 20.25 -18.72 -30.95
C GLU A 238 21.48 -18.12 -30.26
N PRO A 239 21.49 -18.00 -28.92
CA PRO A 239 22.73 -17.83 -28.21
C PRO A 239 23.45 -19.17 -28.29
N THR A 240 24.46 -19.23 -29.14
CA THR A 240 25.57 -20.18 -29.03
C THR A 240 26.05 -20.20 -27.58
N SER A 241 26.07 -21.41 -27.02
CA SER A 241 26.65 -21.78 -25.74
C SER A 241 27.94 -21.03 -25.39
N ALA A 242 27.91 -20.22 -24.33
CA ALA A 242 29.01 -20.07 -23.39
C ALA A 242 28.60 -19.22 -22.17
N ALA A 243 28.76 -19.84 -20.99
CA ALA A 243 28.71 -19.30 -19.63
C ALA A 243 27.33 -19.14 -18.98
N ASP A 244 26.76 -20.28 -18.57
CA ASP A 244 26.03 -20.36 -17.31
C ASP A 244 26.90 -19.83 -16.16
N ALA A 245 26.82 -18.53 -15.90
CA ALA A 245 27.16 -18.02 -14.59
C ALA A 245 26.03 -18.46 -13.66
N TYR A 246 26.18 -19.64 -13.03
CA TYR A 246 25.31 -20.09 -11.93
C TYR A 246 25.12 -18.92 -10.96
N SER A 247 23.95 -18.28 -11.04
CA SER A 247 23.55 -17.29 -10.06
C SER A 247 23.13 -18.08 -8.84
N THR A 248 24.05 -18.21 -7.88
CA THR A 248 23.81 -18.93 -6.63
C THR A 248 22.73 -18.21 -5.85
N THR A 249 21.51 -18.75 -5.91
CA THR A 249 20.40 -18.32 -5.07
C THR A 249 20.68 -18.71 -3.62
N SER A 250 20.35 -17.82 -2.69
CA SER A 250 20.45 -18.07 -1.25
C SER A 250 19.13 -17.75 -0.58
N THR A 251 18.71 -18.57 0.37
CA THR A 251 17.53 -18.28 1.19
C THR A 251 17.96 -17.60 2.49
N SER A 252 17.34 -16.46 2.82
CA SER A 252 17.51 -15.80 4.11
C SER A 252 16.17 -15.28 4.61
N SER A 253 16.09 -14.98 5.91
CA SER A 253 14.85 -14.50 6.52
C SER A 253 14.76 -12.98 6.41
N MET A 254 13.60 -12.48 5.99
CA MET A 254 13.26 -11.06 6.00
C MET A 254 11.85 -10.92 6.60
N MET A 255 11.73 -10.17 7.69
CA MET A 255 10.50 -10.11 8.50
C MET A 255 9.93 -11.51 8.83
N TYR A 256 10.79 -12.44 9.24
CA TYR A 256 10.44 -13.84 9.57
C TYR A 256 9.97 -14.71 8.40
N ASP A 257 9.92 -14.19 7.18
CA ASP A 257 9.56 -14.95 5.99
C ASP A 257 10.82 -15.41 5.23
N PRO A 258 10.82 -16.62 4.64
CA PRO A 258 11.96 -17.16 3.89
C PRO A 258 11.99 -16.60 2.47
N PHE A 259 12.82 -15.60 2.23
CA PHE A 259 12.99 -15.00 0.90
C PHE A 259 14.07 -15.72 0.10
N THR A 260 13.85 -15.86 -1.20
CA THR A 260 14.89 -16.31 -2.15
C THR A 260 15.62 -15.09 -2.68
N PHE A 261 16.93 -15.01 -2.43
CA PHE A 261 17.78 -13.88 -2.84
C PHE A 261 18.81 -14.27 -3.90
N VAL A 262 19.12 -13.29 -4.76
CA VAL A 262 20.23 -13.31 -5.72
C VAL A 262 21.07 -12.04 -5.51
N LEU A 263 22.36 -12.21 -5.26
CA LEU A 263 23.28 -11.10 -5.02
C LEU A 263 23.58 -10.32 -6.32
N LEU A 264 23.67 -9.00 -6.21
CA LEU A 264 24.15 -8.14 -7.28
C LEU A 264 25.66 -8.33 -7.46
N LYS A 265 26.10 -8.35 -8.73
CA LYS A 265 27.51 -8.54 -9.12
C LYS A 265 27.95 -7.42 -10.04
N GLY A 266 28.98 -6.68 -9.64
CA GLY A 266 29.49 -5.53 -10.40
C GLY A 266 28.58 -4.30 -10.30
N THR A 267 28.88 -3.29 -11.12
CA THR A 267 28.19 -1.98 -11.07
C THR A 267 26.98 -1.89 -12.00
N LYS A 268 26.78 -2.85 -12.90
CA LYS A 268 25.63 -2.88 -13.81
C LYS A 268 25.25 -4.32 -14.10
N GLY A 269 23.97 -4.62 -14.18
CA GLY A 269 23.52 -5.97 -14.51
C GLY A 269 22.02 -6.10 -14.67
N SER A 270 21.63 -7.33 -14.98
CA SER A 270 20.24 -7.76 -15.12
C SER A 270 20.10 -9.10 -14.39
N LEU A 271 19.13 -9.21 -13.49
CA LEU A 271 18.94 -10.37 -12.61
C LEU A 271 17.49 -10.82 -12.63
N ASN A 272 17.29 -12.11 -12.37
CA ASN A 272 15.99 -12.72 -12.17
C ASN A 272 16.02 -13.60 -10.93
N VAL A 273 14.94 -13.60 -10.15
CA VAL A 273 14.72 -14.53 -9.05
C VAL A 273 13.23 -14.89 -8.97
N CYS A 274 12.92 -16.13 -8.62
CA CYS A 274 11.55 -16.59 -8.52
C CYS A 274 11.32 -17.38 -7.23
N ASP A 275 10.10 -17.32 -6.72
CA ASP A 275 9.57 -18.18 -5.67
C ASP A 275 8.27 -18.82 -6.19
N GLY A 276 8.36 -20.09 -6.58
CA GLY A 276 7.28 -20.79 -7.30
C GLY A 276 6.97 -20.14 -8.67
N THR A 277 5.73 -19.68 -8.85
CA THR A 277 5.25 -19.01 -10.08
C THR A 277 5.53 -17.50 -10.09
N PHE A 278 5.89 -16.93 -8.94
CA PHE A 278 6.13 -15.50 -8.79
C PHE A 278 7.60 -15.19 -9.09
N CYS A 279 7.85 -14.36 -10.11
CA CYS A 279 9.18 -13.98 -10.54
C CYS A 279 9.39 -12.46 -10.49
N CYS A 280 10.63 -12.09 -10.19
CA CYS A 280 11.15 -10.74 -10.07
C CYS A 280 12.28 -10.52 -11.05
N HIS A 281 12.21 -9.43 -11.80
CA HIS A 281 13.24 -8.99 -12.73
C HIS A 281 13.81 -7.65 -12.29
N LEU A 282 15.13 -7.54 -12.23
CA LEU A 282 15.83 -6.30 -11.90
C LEU A 282 16.84 -5.96 -12.99
N GLN A 283 16.78 -4.75 -13.52
CA GLN A 283 17.87 -4.11 -14.24
C GLN A 283 18.42 -2.99 -13.37
N TYR A 284 19.74 -2.90 -13.25
CA TYR A 284 20.35 -1.90 -12.36
C TYR A 284 21.67 -1.35 -12.91
N GLN A 285 21.97 -0.12 -12.53
CA GLN A 285 23.22 0.56 -12.77
C GLN A 285 23.58 1.42 -11.55
N GLN A 286 24.61 0.99 -10.83
CA GLN A 286 25.19 1.73 -9.71
C GLN A 286 25.99 2.91 -10.26
N GLN A 287 25.80 4.08 -9.65
CA GLN A 287 26.69 5.21 -9.89
C GLN A 287 28.02 4.95 -9.19
N LEU A 288 29.13 5.36 -9.83
CA LEU A 288 30.52 5.04 -9.43
C LEU A 288 30.66 5.01 -7.90
N PRO A 289 31.05 3.85 -7.32
CA PRO A 289 31.21 3.76 -5.89
C PRO A 289 32.23 4.81 -5.43
N GLN A 290 31.91 5.53 -4.37
CA GLN A 290 32.93 6.19 -3.54
C GLN A 290 34.01 5.16 -3.27
N VAL A 291 35.26 5.52 -3.52
CA VAL A 291 36.43 4.64 -3.40
C VAL A 291 36.35 3.88 -2.05
N ASN A 292 36.21 2.55 -2.12
CA ASN A 292 36.10 1.59 -1.00
C ASN A 292 34.71 1.26 -0.41
N SER A 293 33.59 1.68 -0.99
CA SER A 293 32.27 1.18 -0.56
C SER A 293 32.16 -0.34 -0.75
N LYS A 294 32.11 -1.09 0.36
CA LYS A 294 31.83 -2.53 0.40
C LYS A 294 30.37 -2.71 0.83
N GLU A 295 29.44 -2.33 -0.02
CA GLU A 295 28.02 -2.62 0.21
C GLU A 295 27.57 -3.80 -0.64
N LEU A 296 26.79 -4.68 -0.04
CA LEU A 296 26.21 -5.82 -0.71
C LEU A 296 24.72 -5.58 -0.89
N TYR A 297 24.23 -5.81 -2.11
CA TYR A 297 22.82 -5.70 -2.45
C TYR A 297 22.30 -7.04 -3.00
N ALA A 298 21.02 -7.30 -2.79
CA ALA A 298 20.36 -8.50 -3.28
C ALA A 298 18.98 -8.18 -3.86
N LEU A 299 18.65 -8.91 -4.93
CA LEU A 299 17.29 -9.03 -5.45
C LEU A 299 16.60 -10.19 -4.74
N GLY A 300 15.44 -9.97 -4.16
CA GLY A 300 14.64 -10.96 -3.43
C GLY A 300 13.24 -11.15 -4.00
N ALA A 301 12.76 -12.39 -3.95
CA ALA A 301 11.36 -12.75 -4.19
C ALA A 301 10.82 -13.61 -3.04
N PHE A 302 9.56 -13.37 -2.68
CA PHE A 302 8.77 -14.20 -1.78
C PHE A 302 7.32 -14.25 -2.25
N ALA A 303 6.74 -15.44 -2.25
CA ALA A 303 5.32 -15.66 -2.49
C ALA A 303 4.78 -16.69 -1.48
N GLY A 304 4.07 -16.21 -0.45
CA GLY A 304 3.69 -17.07 0.66
C GLY A 304 2.67 -16.45 1.61
N THR A 305 2.48 -17.10 2.76
CA THR A 305 1.64 -16.58 3.84
C THR A 305 2.52 -16.20 5.02
N HIS A 306 2.54 -14.92 5.34
CA HIS A 306 3.13 -14.41 6.58
C HIS A 306 2.27 -14.86 7.77
N ILE A 307 2.90 -15.25 8.87
CA ILE A 307 2.22 -15.80 10.06
C ILE A 307 2.65 -15.17 11.39
N VAL A 308 3.78 -14.45 11.42
CA VAL A 308 4.32 -13.87 12.66
C VAL A 308 3.58 -12.56 12.94
N ASN A 309 3.04 -12.37 14.15
CA ASN A 309 2.31 -11.16 14.54
C ASN A 309 1.10 -10.80 13.63
N GLY A 310 0.65 -11.71 12.77
CA GLY A 310 -0.41 -11.46 11.80
C GLY A 310 -0.47 -12.58 10.76
N ARG A 311 -1.63 -12.77 10.12
CA ARG A 311 -1.78 -13.77 9.07
C ARG A 311 -2.31 -13.15 7.78
N TYR A 312 -1.45 -13.06 6.77
CA TYR A 312 -1.81 -12.51 5.45
C TYR A 312 -0.95 -13.09 4.34
N ALA A 313 -1.53 -13.19 3.14
CA ALA A 313 -0.83 -13.65 1.95
C ALA A 313 -0.03 -12.51 1.34
N LEU A 314 1.24 -12.77 1.00
CA LEU A 314 2.17 -11.81 0.44
C LEU A 314 2.78 -12.29 -0.88
N GLN A 315 2.96 -11.35 -1.80
CA GLN A 315 3.93 -11.45 -2.89
C GLN A 315 4.83 -10.22 -2.83
N VAL A 316 6.14 -10.42 -2.78
CA VAL A 316 7.08 -9.34 -2.55
C VAL A 316 8.25 -9.43 -3.50
N CYS A 317 8.42 -8.37 -4.28
CA CYS A 317 9.59 -8.16 -5.11
C CYS A 317 10.44 -7.07 -4.49
N THR A 318 11.70 -7.37 -4.17
CA THR A 318 12.52 -6.41 -3.42
C THR A 318 13.97 -6.33 -3.89
N LEU A 319 14.52 -5.14 -3.80
CA LEU A 319 15.95 -4.88 -3.90
C LEU A 319 16.37 -4.28 -2.55
N VAL A 320 17.28 -4.94 -1.84
CA VAL A 320 17.68 -4.55 -0.49
C VAL A 320 19.19 -4.47 -0.35
N ARG A 321 19.64 -3.54 0.49
CA ARG A 321 20.99 -3.58 1.06
C ARG A 321 21.05 -4.67 2.13
N CYS A 322 22.07 -5.51 2.07
CA CYS A 322 22.35 -6.50 3.11
C CYS A 322 23.09 -5.84 4.27
N ALA A 323 22.80 -6.24 5.51
CA ALA A 323 23.42 -5.61 6.69
C ALA A 323 24.94 -5.86 6.79
N GLY A 324 25.44 -6.89 6.11
CA GLY A 324 26.86 -7.18 5.99
C GLY A 324 27.24 -7.71 4.60
N LEU A 325 28.44 -8.26 4.50
CA LEU A 325 29.03 -8.75 3.25
C LEU A 325 28.66 -10.20 2.90
N ASN A 326 27.65 -10.75 3.57
CA ASN A 326 27.21 -12.13 3.36
C ASN A 326 25.73 -12.19 2.99
N ALA A 327 25.35 -13.20 2.22
CA ALA A 327 23.98 -13.37 1.74
C ALA A 327 22.97 -13.60 2.88
N ALA A 328 23.39 -14.18 4.00
CA ALA A 328 22.52 -14.43 5.15
C ALA A 328 22.08 -13.14 5.86
N SER A 329 22.82 -12.03 5.68
CA SER A 329 22.49 -10.72 6.22
C SER A 329 21.50 -9.92 5.37
N CYS A 330 21.16 -10.42 4.17
CA CYS A 330 20.15 -9.79 3.33
C CYS A 330 18.76 -10.03 3.93
N GLY A 331 17.99 -8.95 4.12
CA GLY A 331 16.70 -8.98 4.81
C GLY A 331 16.74 -8.56 6.29
N GLN A 332 17.93 -8.34 6.85
CA GLN A 332 18.09 -7.71 8.17
C GLN A 332 17.81 -6.20 8.12
N GLU A 333 17.56 -5.61 9.28
CA GLU A 333 17.26 -4.19 9.40
C GLU A 333 18.51 -3.35 9.09
N VAL A 334 18.33 -2.38 8.19
CA VAL A 334 19.39 -1.50 7.71
C VAL A 334 18.79 -0.11 7.49
N GLU A 335 19.37 0.91 8.10
CA GLU A 335 18.91 2.30 8.01
C GLU A 335 19.75 3.18 7.09
N GLU A 336 21.03 2.82 6.93
CA GLU A 336 22.03 3.63 6.22
C GLU A 336 22.55 2.88 5.00
N ALA A 337 22.91 3.63 3.97
CA ALA A 337 23.60 3.13 2.80
C ALA A 337 24.45 4.25 2.16
N GLU A 338 25.43 3.88 1.31
CA GLU A 338 26.25 4.81 0.50
C GLU A 338 26.08 4.68 -1.03
N THR A 339 25.55 3.56 -1.51
CA THR A 339 25.42 3.29 -2.95
C THR A 339 24.20 3.97 -3.57
N LYS A 340 24.45 4.81 -4.59
CA LYS A 340 23.41 5.36 -5.46
C LYS A 340 23.20 4.43 -6.64
N MET A 341 21.95 4.16 -7.00
CA MET A 341 21.65 3.19 -8.06
C MET A 341 20.40 3.58 -8.84
N ASP A 342 20.53 3.56 -10.17
CA ASP A 342 19.41 3.59 -11.09
C ASP A 342 18.93 2.15 -11.29
N PHE A 343 17.61 1.92 -11.26
CA PHE A 343 17.07 0.57 -11.41
C PHE A 343 15.67 0.53 -12.02
N LEU A 344 15.35 -0.61 -12.63
CA LEU A 344 14.03 -1.03 -13.08
C LEU A 344 13.73 -2.36 -12.40
N LEU A 345 12.69 -2.37 -11.55
CA LEU A 345 12.20 -3.58 -10.90
C LEU A 345 10.82 -3.94 -11.43
N GLU A 346 10.67 -5.20 -11.82
CA GLU A 346 9.41 -5.76 -12.32
C GLU A 346 9.08 -7.05 -11.59
N GLY A 347 7.79 -7.32 -11.39
CA GLY A 347 7.31 -8.56 -10.77
C GLY A 347 6.07 -9.09 -11.46
N THR A 348 5.90 -10.42 -11.49
CA THR A 348 4.72 -11.10 -12.04
C THR A 348 3.66 -11.29 -10.96
N PHE A 349 3.08 -10.20 -10.45
CA PHE A 349 2.11 -10.25 -9.36
C PHE A 349 0.78 -10.88 -9.80
N GLU A 350 0.21 -11.73 -8.94
CA GLU A 350 -1.10 -12.36 -9.13
C GLU A 350 -2.25 -11.49 -8.58
N THR A 351 -1.93 -10.28 -8.12
CA THR A 351 -2.89 -9.30 -7.60
C THR A 351 -2.74 -7.96 -8.30
N ARG A 352 -3.81 -7.16 -8.22
CA ARG A 352 -3.81 -5.74 -8.60
C ARG A 352 -3.42 -4.80 -7.44
N TYR A 353 -3.32 -5.32 -6.22
CA TYR A 353 -3.01 -4.57 -5.01
C TYR A 353 -1.51 -4.63 -4.74
N VAL A 354 -0.76 -3.79 -5.46
CA VAL A 354 0.70 -3.69 -5.34
C VAL A 354 1.07 -2.29 -4.87
N TYR A 355 1.86 -2.21 -3.81
CA TYR A 355 2.28 -0.98 -3.15
C TYR A 355 3.79 -0.78 -3.36
N PRO A 356 4.19 0.02 -4.36
CA PRO A 356 5.60 0.31 -4.63
C PRO A 356 6.15 1.28 -3.58
N SER A 357 7.35 1.01 -3.08
CA SER A 357 8.03 1.83 -2.09
C SER A 357 9.53 1.96 -2.41
N VAL A 358 10.07 3.15 -2.18
CA VAL A 358 11.51 3.43 -2.26
C VAL A 358 11.91 4.11 -0.95
N LEU A 359 12.79 3.47 -0.19
CA LEU A 359 13.35 4.01 1.04
C LEU A 359 14.86 4.21 0.88
N ALA A 360 15.27 5.47 0.90
CA ALA A 360 16.67 5.89 0.81
C ALA A 360 17.30 6.01 2.21
N SER A 361 18.63 6.23 2.23
CA SER A 361 19.44 6.29 3.45
C SER A 361 18.88 7.29 4.47
N HIS A 362 18.92 6.92 5.74
CA HIS A 362 18.42 7.73 6.87
C HIS A 362 16.91 8.03 6.78
N MET A 363 16.12 7.04 6.36
CA MET A 363 14.65 7.09 6.33
C MET A 363 14.09 8.21 5.44
N VAL A 364 14.70 8.38 4.26
CA VAL A 364 14.24 9.35 3.26
C VAL A 364 13.30 8.68 2.28
N LEU A 365 12.09 9.23 2.12
CA LEU A 365 11.13 8.73 1.13
C LEU A 365 11.48 9.29 -0.25
N GLU A 366 11.51 8.39 -1.22
CA GLU A 366 11.66 8.75 -2.63
C GLU A 366 10.42 8.31 -3.42
N GLN A 367 10.12 9.02 -4.50
CA GLN A 367 8.99 8.67 -5.37
C GLN A 367 9.46 8.14 -6.72
N PRO A 368 8.77 7.12 -7.25
CA PRO A 368 9.03 6.62 -8.59
C PRO A 368 8.77 7.70 -9.65
N GLU A 369 9.68 7.88 -10.61
CA GLU A 369 9.47 8.76 -11.77
C GLU A 369 8.38 8.22 -12.71
N HIS A 370 8.37 6.92 -12.96
CA HIS A 370 7.38 6.27 -13.81
C HIS A 370 6.83 5.00 -13.18
N LEU A 371 5.51 4.92 -13.04
CA LEU A 371 4.80 3.73 -12.56
C LEU A 371 3.84 3.23 -13.62
N ASP A 372 4.23 2.18 -14.33
CA ASP A 372 3.33 1.47 -15.25
C ASP A 372 2.59 0.35 -14.54
N LYS A 373 1.26 0.36 -14.64
CA LYS A 373 0.41 -0.75 -14.20
C LYS A 373 -0.17 -1.44 -15.44
N SER A 374 0.34 -2.64 -15.78
CA SER A 374 -0.32 -3.45 -16.81
C SER A 374 -1.54 -4.18 -16.24
N ALA A 375 -2.53 -4.50 -17.08
CA ALA A 375 -3.72 -5.28 -16.71
C ALA A 375 -3.41 -6.72 -16.22
N HIS A 376 -2.16 -7.17 -16.32
CA HIS A 376 -1.68 -8.49 -15.90
C HIS A 376 -0.72 -8.46 -14.71
N GLY A 377 -0.77 -7.41 -13.87
CA GLY A 377 0.03 -7.36 -12.64
C GLY A 377 1.53 -7.14 -12.85
N ARG A 378 2.00 -6.91 -14.09
CA ARG A 378 3.34 -6.36 -14.32
C ARG A 378 3.32 -4.89 -13.93
N CYS A 379 4.04 -4.57 -12.86
CA CYS A 379 4.49 -3.20 -12.60
C CYS A 379 5.85 -3.03 -13.27
N CYS A 380 5.99 -2.05 -14.16
CA CYS A 380 7.28 -1.61 -14.69
C CYS A 380 7.61 -0.27 -14.05
N HIS A 381 8.83 -0.13 -13.52
CA HIS A 381 9.27 1.05 -12.80
C HIS A 381 10.50 1.66 -13.46
N HIS A 382 10.44 2.90 -13.95
CA HIS A 382 11.64 3.62 -14.39
C HIS A 382 11.96 4.73 -13.39
N GLN A 383 13.25 4.85 -13.03
CA GLN A 383 13.81 6.02 -12.36
C GLN A 383 15.20 6.35 -12.94
N TRP A 384 15.39 7.61 -13.31
CA TRP A 384 16.67 8.25 -13.65
C TRP A 384 16.94 9.38 -12.65
N CYS A 385 17.41 9.07 -11.44
CA CYS A 385 17.66 10.12 -10.44
C CYS A 385 19.16 10.22 -10.09
N PRO A 386 19.88 11.26 -10.56
CA PRO A 386 21.30 11.40 -10.32
C PRO A 386 21.57 12.05 -8.96
N ALA A 387 21.23 11.44 -7.81
CA ALA A 387 21.64 12.05 -6.53
C ALA A 387 21.64 11.22 -5.24
N HIS A 388 20.91 10.11 -5.05
CA HIS A 388 20.75 9.57 -3.68
C HIS A 388 20.80 8.05 -3.53
N VAL A 389 21.03 7.64 -2.28
CA VAL A 389 21.47 6.32 -1.87
C VAL A 389 20.27 5.45 -1.47
N CYS A 390 20.04 4.35 -2.18
CA CYS A 390 18.91 3.46 -1.96
C CYS A 390 19.22 2.41 -0.88
N VAL A 391 18.34 2.26 0.12
CA VAL A 391 18.48 1.23 1.16
C VAL A 391 17.56 0.05 0.86
N HIS A 392 16.28 0.31 0.57
CA HIS A 392 15.28 -0.72 0.26
C HIS A 392 14.32 -0.25 -0.83
N TYR A 393 14.04 -1.13 -1.78
CA TYR A 393 12.93 -1.00 -2.72
C TYR A 393 12.03 -2.21 -2.62
N VAL A 394 10.72 -1.99 -2.50
CA VAL A 394 9.76 -3.06 -2.26
C VAL A 394 8.48 -2.80 -3.04
N CYS A 395 8.07 -3.77 -3.85
CA CYS A 395 6.69 -3.89 -4.29
C CYS A 395 6.01 -4.93 -3.41
N LEU A 396 5.22 -4.49 -2.43
CA LEU A 396 4.47 -5.36 -1.53
C LEU A 396 3.05 -5.56 -2.09
N SER A 397 2.68 -6.81 -2.33
CA SER A 397 1.29 -7.25 -2.40
C SER A 397 0.96 -7.88 -1.07
N SER A 398 0.08 -7.29 -0.29
CA SER A 398 -0.66 -7.99 0.78
C SER A 398 -2.11 -8.05 0.36
N MET A 399 -2.82 -9.16 0.61
CA MET A 399 -4.14 -9.12 1.26
C MET A 399 -4.79 -10.51 1.34
N ALA A 400 -5.10 -10.92 2.56
CA ALA A 400 -5.82 -12.15 2.87
C ALA A 400 -7.27 -12.11 2.34
N GLN A 401 -7.63 -13.04 1.44
CA GLN A 401 -9.03 -13.47 1.32
C GLN A 401 -9.36 -14.37 2.52
N LYS A 402 -10.37 -14.00 3.31
CA LYS A 402 -11.08 -14.94 4.18
C LYS A 402 -11.65 -16.02 3.24
N LYS A 403 -10.98 -17.18 3.14
CA LYS A 403 -11.48 -18.33 2.37
C LYS A 403 -12.92 -18.62 2.83
N ARG A 404 -13.92 -18.23 2.03
CA ARG A 404 -15.22 -18.91 2.00
C ARG A 404 -15.20 -19.76 0.75
N ASN A 405 -15.34 -21.07 0.94
CA ASN A 405 -15.50 -22.06 -0.10
C ASN A 405 -16.53 -21.59 -1.13
N ALA A 406 -16.09 -21.39 -2.37
CA ALA A 406 -16.98 -21.37 -3.51
C ALA A 406 -16.26 -22.04 -4.68
N LEU A 407 -16.57 -23.31 -4.87
CA LEU A 407 -16.23 -24.07 -6.05
C LEU A 407 -17.00 -23.46 -7.23
N TYR A 408 -16.33 -22.75 -8.12
CA TYR A 408 -16.90 -22.38 -9.41
C TYR A 408 -16.03 -22.95 -10.52
N VAL A 409 -16.47 -24.09 -11.04
CA VAL A 409 -15.99 -24.64 -12.32
C VAL A 409 -16.57 -23.77 -13.42
N VAL A 410 -15.71 -23.00 -14.09
CA VAL A 410 -16.08 -22.35 -15.36
C VAL A 410 -15.19 -22.94 -16.45
N ARG A 411 -15.67 -24.01 -17.09
CA ARG A 411 -15.18 -24.43 -18.41
C ARG A 411 -15.82 -23.50 -19.45
N LYS A 412 -14.99 -22.78 -20.20
CA LYS A 412 -15.39 -22.19 -21.47
C LYS A 412 -14.38 -22.63 -22.52
N SER A 413 -14.77 -23.61 -23.35
CA SER A 413 -14.16 -23.79 -24.66
C SER A 413 -15.11 -23.21 -25.70
N CYS A 414 -14.55 -22.49 -26.67
CA CYS A 414 -15.22 -22.12 -27.91
C CYS A 414 -14.47 -22.81 -29.04
N SER A 415 -15.19 -23.60 -29.85
CA SER A 415 -14.99 -23.73 -31.31
C SER A 415 -16.14 -24.57 -31.86
N VAL A 416 -17.11 -24.04 -32.62
CA VAL A 416 -17.16 -23.72 -34.06
C VAL A 416 -17.97 -24.77 -34.87
N LYS A 417 -18.88 -24.23 -35.70
CA LYS A 417 -19.55 -24.79 -36.91
C LYS A 417 -20.73 -25.78 -36.76
N GLY A 418 -21.86 -25.37 -37.34
CA GLY A 418 -22.59 -26.21 -38.31
C GLY A 418 -24.12 -26.32 -38.14
N GLY A 419 -24.86 -25.61 -38.99
CA GLY A 419 -26.13 -26.08 -39.58
C GLY A 419 -27.44 -25.82 -38.82
N PRO A 420 -28.52 -25.38 -39.51
CA PRO A 420 -29.86 -25.26 -38.92
C PRO A 420 -30.70 -26.52 -39.20
N ALA A 421 -31.41 -27.06 -38.20
CA ALA A 421 -32.61 -27.87 -38.42
C ALA A 421 -33.45 -28.09 -37.15
N LEU A 422 -34.69 -27.59 -37.21
CA LEU A 422 -35.96 -28.22 -36.84
C LEU A 422 -36.13 -29.06 -35.54
N LYS A 423 -37.20 -28.64 -34.84
CA LYS A 423 -38.34 -29.43 -34.29
C LYS A 423 -38.36 -29.84 -32.81
N GLN A 424 -39.47 -29.38 -32.21
CA GLN A 424 -40.48 -30.09 -31.40
C GLN A 424 -40.27 -30.31 -29.89
N THR A 425 -41.06 -29.52 -29.14
CA THR A 425 -42.16 -29.89 -28.21
C THR A 425 -41.99 -30.87 -27.04
N GLN A 426 -42.77 -30.55 -25.99
CA GLN A 426 -43.20 -31.28 -24.78
C GLN A 426 -42.30 -31.00 -23.56
N VAL A 427 -42.73 -30.28 -22.51
CA VAL A 427 -43.98 -30.25 -21.72
C VAL A 427 -44.37 -31.62 -21.17
N THR A 428 -43.95 -31.86 -19.93
CA THR A 428 -44.82 -32.27 -18.81
C THR A 428 -44.25 -31.70 -17.53
#